data_AF-A0A072U6P0-F1
#
_entry.id   AF-A0A072U6P0-F1
#
_cell.length_a   1.000
_cell.length_b   1.000
_cell.length_c   1.000
_cell.angle_alpha   90.00
_cell.angle_beta   90.00
_cell.angle_gamma   90.00
#
_symmetry.space_group_name_H-M   'P 1'
#
loop_
_entity.id
_entity.type
_entity.pdbx_description
1 polymer ?
#
loop_
_entity_poly.entity_id
_entity_poly.type
_entity_poly.pdbx_seq_one_letter_code
_entity_poly.pdbx_strand_id
1 'polypeptide(L)'
;MRFQSLFLILVVLFASAATNQALNIRDLNISDPYVIDIAKFAVTEHNKQVTEGKLKFEKLVGGLSSDVDDETHYIFNISANNGSTSNRYLSYVGEKPPNHFYLALFEILPK
;
A
#
# COMPACT_ATOMS: atom_id res chain seq x y z
N MET A 1 -50.94 21.00 -3.13
CA MET A 1 -50.32 19.94 -2.32
C MET A 1 -48.81 20.01 -2.49
N ARG A 2 -48.07 20.08 -1.37
CA ARG A 2 -46.67 20.52 -1.22
C ARG A 2 -45.64 19.40 -1.46
N PHE A 3 -45.71 18.68 -2.58
CA PHE A 3 -44.81 17.54 -2.83
C PHE A 3 -43.40 17.92 -3.30
N GLN A 4 -43.20 19.12 -3.84
CA GLN A 4 -41.86 19.58 -4.27
C GLN A 4 -40.88 19.73 -3.10
N SER A 5 -41.38 20.04 -1.89
CA SER A 5 -40.52 20.28 -0.74
C SER A 5 -39.87 19.00 -0.20
N LEU A 6 -40.56 17.84 -0.26
CA LEU A 6 -39.97 16.57 0.18
C LEU A 6 -38.87 16.10 -0.77
N PHE A 7 -39.04 16.31 -2.08
CA PHE A 7 -38.05 15.94 -3.08
C PHE A 7 -36.76 16.77 -2.94
N LEU A 8 -36.89 18.07 -2.66
CA LEU A 8 -35.75 18.95 -2.37
C LEU A 8 -35.01 18.53 -1.09
N ILE A 9 -35.72 18.14 -0.03
CA ILE A 9 -35.11 17.66 1.22
C ILE A 9 -34.36 16.33 1.00
N LEU A 10 -34.92 15.42 0.19
CA LEU A 10 -34.28 14.15 -0.13
C LEU A 10 -32.96 14.35 -0.91
N VAL A 11 -32.92 15.29 -1.86
CA VAL A 11 -31.72 15.61 -2.64
C VAL A 11 -30.62 16.24 -1.76
N VAL A 12 -30.99 17.09 -0.80
CA VAL A 12 -30.03 17.67 0.16
C VAL A 12 -29.46 16.59 1.11
N LEU A 13 -30.27 15.62 1.52
CA LEU A 13 -29.82 14.48 2.33
C LEU A 13 -28.83 13.58 1.57
N PHE A 14 -29.05 13.28 0.29
CA PHE A 14 -28.09 12.52 -0.52
C PHE A 14 -26.77 13.27 -0.74
N ALA A 15 -26.78 14.60 -0.87
CA ALA A 15 -25.55 15.40 -0.96
C ALA A 15 -24.71 15.39 0.33
N SER A 16 -25.34 15.18 1.49
CA SER A 16 -24.67 15.16 2.79
C SER A 16 -23.96 13.83 3.13
N ALA A 17 -24.16 12.77 2.33
CA ALA A 17 -23.58 11.45 2.57
C ALA A 17 -22.18 11.24 1.95
N ALA A 18 -21.59 12.25 1.31
CA ALA A 18 -20.21 12.18 0.85
C ALA A 18 -19.25 12.49 2.00
N THR A 19 -18.85 11.46 2.76
CA THR A 19 -17.77 11.58 3.75
C THR A 19 -16.43 11.71 3.02
N ASN A 20 -15.87 12.92 3.01
CA ASN A 20 -14.48 13.16 2.61
C ASN A 20 -13.54 12.64 3.70
N GLN A 21 -13.34 11.33 3.78
CA GLN A 21 -12.26 10.78 4.60
C GLN A 21 -10.95 11.05 3.86
N ALA A 22 -10.17 12.01 4.34
CA ALA A 22 -8.83 12.24 3.84
C ALA A 22 -7.96 11.05 4.22
N LEU A 23 -7.38 10.36 3.22
CA LEU A 23 -6.37 9.34 3.46
C LEU A 23 -5.17 10.02 4.14
N ASN A 24 -4.78 9.54 5.32
CA ASN A 24 -3.59 10.02 6.02
C ASN A 24 -2.35 9.40 5.39
N ILE A 25 -1.95 9.94 4.23
CA ILE A 25 -0.77 9.50 3.48
C ILE A 25 0.47 10.17 4.07
N ARG A 26 1.50 9.37 4.37
CA ARG A 26 2.75 9.81 4.98
C ARG A 26 3.95 9.26 4.21
N ASP A 27 5.01 10.07 4.10
CA ASP A 27 6.30 9.58 3.63
C ASP A 27 6.90 8.59 4.62
N LEU A 28 7.54 7.54 4.09
CA LEU A 28 8.22 6.56 4.91
C LEU A 28 9.62 7.02 5.31
N ASN A 29 9.97 6.80 6.58
CA ASN A 29 11.37 6.85 7.00
C ASN A 29 12.10 5.60 6.50
N ILE A 30 12.84 5.75 5.40
CA ILE A 30 13.58 4.64 4.77
C ILE A 30 14.74 4.09 5.61
N SER A 31 15.08 4.75 6.71
CA SER A 31 16.11 4.31 7.66
C SER A 31 15.51 3.58 8.88
N ASP A 32 14.18 3.53 8.99
CA ASP A 32 13.51 2.82 10.08
C ASP A 32 13.67 1.29 9.90
N PRO A 33 14.29 0.58 10.85
CA PRO A 33 14.46 -0.87 10.78
C PRO A 33 13.13 -1.62 10.59
N TYR A 34 12.05 -1.16 11.22
CA TYR A 34 10.73 -1.78 11.10
C TYR A 34 10.22 -1.71 9.66
N VAL A 35 10.29 -0.53 9.06
CA VAL A 35 9.90 -0.29 7.66
C VAL A 35 10.76 -1.10 6.69
N ILE A 36 12.06 -1.22 6.97
CA ILE A 36 12.98 -2.05 6.17
C ILE A 36 12.58 -3.53 6.25
N ASP A 37 12.18 -4.03 7.41
CA ASP A 37 11.78 -5.43 7.57
C ASP A 37 10.48 -5.76 6.85
N ILE A 38 9.51 -4.82 6.80
CA ILE A 38 8.30 -4.96 5.98
C ILE A 38 8.66 -4.96 4.49
N ALA A 39 9.62 -4.15 4.06
CA ALA A 39 10.10 -4.15 2.67
C ALA A 39 10.80 -5.48 2.30
N LYS A 40 11.58 -6.08 3.22
CA LYS A 40 12.15 -7.43 3.04
C LYS A 40 11.09 -8.52 3.01
N PHE A 41 10.05 -8.37 3.82
CA PHE A 41 8.88 -9.27 3.78
C PHE A 41 8.28 -9.29 2.38
N ALA A 42 8.10 -8.14 1.72
CA ALA A 42 7.56 -8.09 0.35
C ALA A 42 8.35 -8.94 -0.65
N VAL A 43 9.69 -8.86 -0.62
CA VAL A 43 10.56 -9.67 -1.50
C VAL A 43 10.46 -11.16 -1.16
N THR A 44 10.46 -11.46 0.14
CA THR A 44 10.39 -12.84 0.64
C THR A 44 9.06 -13.49 0.25
N GLU A 45 7.96 -12.77 0.42
CA GLU A 45 6.62 -13.25 0.11
C GLU A 45 6.41 -13.42 -1.39
N HIS A 46 6.90 -12.49 -2.21
CA HIS A 46 6.89 -12.63 -3.67
C HIS A 46 7.66 -13.88 -4.12
N ASN A 47 8.85 -14.12 -3.58
CA ASN A 47 9.65 -15.30 -3.94
C ASN A 47 8.95 -16.62 -3.61
N LYS A 48 8.09 -16.68 -2.58
CA LYS A 48 7.29 -17.88 -2.27
C LYS A 48 6.20 -18.15 -3.31
N GLN A 49 5.69 -17.09 -3.95
CA GLN A 49 4.58 -17.16 -4.89
C GLN A 49 5.01 -17.53 -6.32
N VAL A 50 6.30 -17.46 -6.63
CA VAL A 50 6.85 -17.71 -7.98
C VAL A 50 7.82 -18.89 -7.98
N THR A 51 7.73 -19.75 -9.00
CA THR A 51 8.49 -21.01 -9.09
C THR A 51 10.01 -20.83 -9.07
N GLU A 52 10.51 -19.68 -9.54
CA GLU A 52 11.94 -19.36 -9.58
C GLU A 52 12.28 -18.11 -8.75
N GLY A 53 11.62 -17.92 -7.62
CA GLY A 53 11.84 -16.78 -6.72
C GLY A 53 13.28 -16.72 -6.21
N LYS A 54 14.08 -15.83 -6.80
CA LYS A 54 15.51 -15.64 -6.48
C LYS A 54 15.86 -14.19 -6.18
N LEU A 55 14.85 -13.33 -6.00
CA LEU A 55 15.10 -11.92 -5.70
C LEU A 55 15.72 -11.77 -4.32
N LYS A 56 16.78 -10.99 -4.23
CA LYS A 56 17.45 -10.57 -3.00
C LYS A 56 17.18 -9.09 -2.81
N PHE A 57 16.63 -8.74 -1.65
CA PHE A 57 16.45 -7.35 -1.25
C PHE A 57 17.81 -6.64 -1.19
N GLU A 58 17.93 -5.49 -1.86
CA GLU A 58 19.14 -4.66 -1.81
C GLU A 58 18.92 -3.43 -0.95
N LYS A 59 17.85 -2.67 -1.25
CA LYS A 59 17.63 -1.36 -0.64
C LYS A 59 16.15 -0.95 -0.71
N LEU A 60 15.68 -0.31 0.35
CA LEU A 60 14.46 0.50 0.32
C LEU A 60 14.81 1.88 -0.24
N VAL A 61 14.25 2.22 -1.42
CA VAL A 61 14.57 3.48 -2.10
C VAL A 61 13.64 4.61 -1.66
N GLY A 62 12.40 4.28 -1.33
CA GLY A 62 11.37 5.23 -0.92
C GLY A 62 10.03 4.53 -0.74
N GLY A 63 9.02 5.28 -0.31
CA GLY A 63 7.66 4.79 -0.24
C GLY A 63 6.75 5.66 0.62
N LEU A 64 5.49 5.26 0.65
CA LEU A 64 4.42 5.93 1.38
C LEU A 64 3.73 4.93 2.31
N SER A 65 3.16 5.42 3.40
CA SER A 65 2.18 4.69 4.19
C SER A 65 0.85 5.42 4.30
N SER A 66 -0.21 4.66 4.52
CA SER A 66 -1.54 5.18 4.83
C SER A 66 -2.26 4.27 5.80
N ASP A 67 -3.02 4.84 6.73
CA ASP A 67 -3.93 4.07 7.58
C ASP A 67 -5.35 4.12 7.00
N VAL A 68 -5.95 2.95 6.80
CA VAL A 68 -7.33 2.79 6.29
C VAL A 68 -7.97 1.62 7.03
N ASP A 69 -9.17 1.82 7.58
CA ASP A 69 -9.96 0.77 8.23
C ASP A 69 -9.18 -0.09 9.25
N ASP A 70 -8.41 0.56 10.13
CA ASP A 70 -7.53 -0.05 11.15
C ASP A 70 -6.36 -0.90 10.59
N GLU A 71 -6.09 -0.80 9.30
CA GLU A 71 -4.90 -1.38 8.64
C GLU A 71 -3.91 -0.29 8.26
N THR A 72 -2.62 -0.60 8.34
CA THR A 72 -1.57 0.24 7.75
C THR A 72 -1.14 -0.36 6.43
N HIS A 73 -1.18 0.44 5.37
CA HIS A 73 -0.78 0.04 4.02
C HIS A 73 0.51 0.74 3.65
N TYR A 74 1.42 -0.01 3.04
CA TYR A 74 2.74 0.45 2.63
C TYR A 74 2.90 0.28 1.13
N ILE A 75 3.24 1.38 0.46
CA ILE A 75 3.63 1.38 -0.95
C ILE A 75 5.15 1.59 -0.99
N PHE A 76 5.90 0.55 -1.34
CA PHE A 76 7.35 0.63 -1.39
C PHE A 76 7.88 0.72 -2.81
N ASN A 77 8.95 1.50 -2.95
CA ASN A 77 9.86 1.42 -4.07
C ASN A 77 11.16 0.78 -3.58
N ILE A 78 11.38 -0.47 -3.98
CA ILE A 78 12.51 -1.28 -3.51
C ILE A 78 13.46 -1.63 -4.66
N SER A 79 14.75 -1.74 -4.35
CA SER A 79 15.75 -2.33 -5.24
C SER A 79 15.95 -3.78 -4.86
N ALA A 80 15.91 -4.67 -5.85
CA ALA A 80 16.21 -6.08 -5.66
C ALA A 80 16.93 -6.64 -6.89
N ASN A 81 17.77 -7.67 -6.68
CA ASN A 81 18.47 -8.36 -7.76
C ASN A 81 18.21 -9.87 -7.72
N ASN A 82 18.36 -10.52 -8.86
CA ASN A 82 18.27 -11.99 -9.00
C ASN A 82 19.65 -12.66 -9.10
N GLY A 83 20.72 -12.02 -8.61
CA GLY A 83 22.11 -12.45 -8.78
C GLY A 83 22.78 -11.99 -10.08
N SER A 84 22.07 -11.26 -10.94
CA SER A 84 22.63 -10.66 -12.16
C SER A 84 22.28 -9.18 -12.28
N THR A 85 21.00 -8.86 -12.41
CA THR A 85 20.54 -7.49 -12.66
C THR A 85 19.79 -6.95 -11.45
N SER A 86 20.15 -5.74 -11.03
CA SER A 86 19.38 -4.94 -10.08
C SER A 86 18.26 -4.19 -10.80
N ASN A 87 17.03 -4.33 -10.30
CA ASN A 87 15.85 -3.63 -10.80
C ASN A 87 15.09 -2.97 -9.63
N ARG A 88 14.29 -1.97 -9.97
CA ARG A 88 13.36 -1.35 -9.02
C ARG A 88 12.00 -2.05 -9.11
N TYR A 89 11.34 -2.17 -7.97
CA TYR A 89 10.03 -2.79 -7.86
C TYR A 89 9.11 -1.89 -7.06
N LEU A 90 7.85 -1.83 -7.49
CA LEU A 90 6.74 -1.32 -6.70
C LEU A 90 6.15 -2.49 -5.93
N SER A 91 6.00 -2.35 -4.62
CA SER A 91 5.27 -3.33 -3.82
C SER A 91 4.21 -2.67 -2.94
N TYR A 92 3.11 -3.41 -2.74
CA TYR A 92 2.04 -3.04 -1.82
C TYR A 92 1.94 -4.08 -0.72
N VAL A 93 2.14 -3.66 0.52
CA VAL A 93 2.04 -4.52 1.71
C VAL A 93 0.98 -3.96 2.64
N GLY A 94 0.03 -4.80 3.06
CA GLY A 94 -0.91 -4.46 4.13
C GLY A 94 -0.46 -5.06 5.46
N GLU A 95 -0.62 -4.30 6.53
CA GLU A 95 -0.43 -4.70 7.91
C GLU A 95 -1.77 -4.65 8.64
N LYS A 96 -2.19 -5.82 9.13
CA LYS A 96 -3.42 -6.01 9.89
C LYS A 96 -3.07 -6.30 11.36
N PRO A 97 -3.55 -5.50 12.32
CA PRO A 97 -3.26 -5.75 13.73
C PRO A 97 -3.85 -7.08 14.23
N PRO A 98 -3.14 -7.81 15.11
CA PRO A 98 -1.75 -7.58 15.52
C PRO A 98 -0.75 -8.20 14.51
N ASN A 99 0.13 -7.37 13.94
CA ASN A 99 1.35 -7.75 13.20
C ASN A 99 1.19 -8.80 12.08
N HIS A 100 0.03 -8.85 11.42
CA HIS A 100 -0.19 -9.75 10.28
C HIS A 100 0.06 -9.01 8.97
N PHE A 101 1.07 -9.44 8.21
CA PHE A 101 1.41 -8.83 6.92
C PHE A 101 0.93 -9.67 5.75
N TYR A 102 0.47 -9.01 4.69
CA TYR A 102 0.16 -9.64 3.40
C TYR A 102 0.71 -8.82 2.24
N LEU A 103 1.21 -9.51 1.22
CA LEU A 103 1.64 -8.91 -0.03
C LEU A 103 0.46 -8.85 -0.99
N ALA A 104 0.04 -7.66 -1.40
CA ALA A 104 -1.04 -7.49 -2.37
C ALA A 104 -0.53 -7.30 -3.81
N LEU A 105 0.62 -6.64 -3.97
CA LEU A 105 1.20 -6.33 -5.27
C LEU A 105 2.72 -6.37 -5.23
N PHE A 106 3.34 -6.87 -6.30
CA PHE A 106 4.78 -6.81 -6.53
C PHE A 106 5.07 -6.74 -8.02
N GLU A 107 5.48 -5.57 -8.51
CA GLU A 107 5.69 -5.30 -9.94
C GLU A 107 7.04 -4.67 -10.21
N ILE A 108 7.67 -5.04 -11.33
CA ILE A 108 8.90 -4.41 -11.80
C ILE A 108 8.60 -3.01 -12.33
N LEU A 109 9.39 -2.02 -11.91
CA LEU A 109 9.31 -0.66 -12.44
C LEU A 109 10.16 -0.52 -13.71
N PRO A 110 9.70 0.26 -14.70
CA PRO A 110 10.51 0.58 -15.87
C PRO A 110 11.78 1.33 -15.47
N LYS A 111 12.85 1.11 -16.24
CA LYS A 111 14.14 1.80 -16.06
C LYS A 111 14.11 3.20 -16.61
#